data_AF-A0A1M2W1Q1-F1
#
_entry.id   AF-A0A1M2W1Q1-F1
#
_cell.length_a   1.000
_cell.length_b   1.000
_cell.length_c   1.000
_cell.angle_alpha   90.00
_cell.angle_beta   90.00
_cell.angle_gamma   90.00
#
_symmetry.space_group_name_H-M   'P 1'
#
loop_
_entity.id
_entity.type
_entity.pdbx_description
1 polymer ?
#
loop_
_entity_poly.entity_id
_entity_poly.type
_entity_poly.pdbx_seq_one_letter_code
_entity_poly.pdbx_strand_id
1 'polypeptide(L)'
;YELVRVHHPDSPSGRDLSPALRHSRFQSITAAYDILRGKSNGAGTPVDIYRAEIERRRRARAAYEASRGYTHTRPRAKTWSASADERWKDRIILFVGLMALGAGLGPALVWPSYTASYQAHVSASKNLADARKEAREFGEERRREIRRRVQEYNEHKAAQERPPEDEPRT
;
A
#
# COMPACT_ATOMS: atom_id res chain seq x y z
N TYR A 1 37.73 16.02 5.37
CA TYR A 1 37.90 17.18 4.47
C TYR A 1 39.21 17.15 3.70
N GLU A 2 40.34 16.74 4.28
CA GLU A 2 41.63 16.70 3.57
C GLU A 2 41.66 15.74 2.37
N LEU A 3 41.05 14.57 2.48
CA LEU A 3 41.02 13.56 1.40
C LEU A 3 40.31 14.06 0.13
N VAL A 4 39.23 14.85 0.29
CA VAL A 4 38.49 15.47 -0.83
C VAL A 4 39.32 16.57 -1.49
N ARG A 5 40.14 17.31 -0.72
CA ARG A 5 41.04 18.33 -1.27
C ARG A 5 42.17 17.71 -2.09
N VAL A 6 42.74 16.58 -1.63
CA VAL A 6 43.81 15.87 -2.36
C VAL A 6 43.29 15.26 -3.66
N HIS A 7 42.07 14.73 -3.67
CA HIS A 7 41.47 14.08 -4.84
C HIS A 7 40.53 14.97 -5.67
N HIS A 8 40.53 16.28 -5.44
CA HIS A 8 39.78 17.22 -6.27
C HIS A 8 40.23 17.11 -7.74
N PRO A 9 39.33 17.21 -8.74
CA PRO A 9 39.71 17.14 -10.16
C PRO A 9 40.81 18.15 -10.53
N ASP A 10 40.85 19.31 -9.86
CA ASP A 10 41.86 20.35 -10.09
C ASP A 10 43.09 20.26 -9.18
N SER A 11 43.20 19.21 -8.36
CA SER A 11 44.33 19.01 -7.46
C SER A 11 45.61 18.66 -8.24
N PRO A 12 46.78 19.22 -7.86
CA PRO A 12 48.07 18.88 -8.45
C PRO A 12 48.41 17.39 -8.32
N SER A 13 47.98 16.74 -7.24
CA SER A 13 48.31 15.35 -6.89
C SER A 13 47.68 14.29 -7.80
N GLY A 14 46.78 14.68 -8.72
CA GLY A 14 46.06 13.75 -9.61
C GLY A 14 46.33 13.96 -11.09
N ARG A 15 47.23 14.87 -11.49
CA ARG A 15 47.46 15.23 -12.91
C ARG A 15 47.95 14.08 -13.77
N ASP A 16 48.61 13.09 -13.16
CA ASP A 16 49.12 11.90 -13.84
C ASP A 16 48.01 10.91 -14.22
N LEU A 17 46.78 11.14 -13.73
CA LEU A 17 45.61 10.29 -13.99
C LEU A 17 44.71 10.93 -15.05
N SER A 18 44.11 10.08 -15.88
CA SER A 18 43.13 10.52 -16.87
C SER A 18 41.98 11.30 -16.21
N PRO A 19 41.41 12.33 -16.87
CA PRO A 19 40.32 13.13 -16.31
C PRO A 19 39.12 12.28 -15.85
N ALA A 20 38.80 11.21 -16.58
CA ALA A 20 37.73 10.28 -16.25
C ALA A 20 38.01 9.53 -14.93
N LEU A 21 39.25 9.05 -14.74
CA LEU A 21 39.65 8.35 -13.50
C LEU A 21 39.70 9.29 -12.29
N ARG A 22 40.14 10.53 -12.48
CA ARG A 22 40.09 11.55 -11.41
C ARG A 22 38.66 11.81 -10.95
N HIS A 23 37.74 11.99 -11.89
CA HIS A 23 36.33 12.24 -11.59
C HIS A 23 35.68 11.04 -10.90
N SER A 24 35.94 9.82 -11.38
CA SER A 24 35.46 8.58 -10.77
C SER A 24 35.94 8.42 -9.32
N ARG A 25 37.22 8.70 -9.04
CA ARG A 25 37.78 8.65 -7.68
C ARG A 25 37.21 9.73 -6.77
N PHE A 26 37.01 10.95 -7.28
CA PHE A 26 36.40 12.04 -6.51
C PHE A 26 34.95 11.68 -6.11
N GLN A 27 34.18 11.13 -7.04
CA GLN A 27 32.81 10.69 -6.78
C GLN A 27 32.75 9.57 -5.73
N SER A 28 33.61 8.55 -5.82
CA SER A 28 33.61 7.43 -4.87
C SER A 28 34.00 7.86 -3.45
N ILE A 29 35.00 8.74 -3.31
CA ILE A 29 35.43 9.28 -2.02
C ILE A 29 34.35 10.18 -1.40
N THR A 30 33.70 11.01 -2.22
CA THR A 30 32.59 11.87 -1.75
C THR A 30 31.41 11.03 -1.29
N ALA A 31 31.04 10.00 -2.06
CA ALA A 31 29.98 9.08 -1.68
C ALA A 31 30.28 8.33 -0.37
N ALA A 32 31.52 7.84 -0.19
CA ALA A 32 31.93 7.20 1.06
C ALA A 32 31.91 8.17 2.25
N TYR A 33 32.34 9.42 2.05
CA TYR A 33 32.29 10.45 3.07
C TYR A 33 30.85 10.81 3.47
N ASP A 34 29.94 10.91 2.50
CA ASP A 34 28.53 11.18 2.74
C ASP A 34 27.87 10.06 3.56
N ILE A 35 28.17 8.80 3.25
CA ILE A 35 27.72 7.63 4.03
C ILE A 35 28.22 7.70 5.48
N LEU A 36 29.51 7.96 5.68
CA LEU A 36 30.11 8.04 7.03
C LEU A 36 29.60 9.22 7.85
N ARG A 37 29.19 10.31 7.20
CA ARG A 37 28.59 11.48 7.85
C ARG A 37 27.12 11.27 8.22
N GLY A 38 26.57 10.08 7.97
CA GLY A 38 25.16 9.77 8.20
C GLY A 38 24.23 10.44 7.18
N LYS A 39 24.77 11.05 6.12
CA LYS A 39 24.01 11.44 4.94
C LYS A 39 23.90 10.21 4.05
N SER A 40 23.20 9.20 4.59
CA SER A 40 22.98 7.97 3.87
C SER A 40 22.21 8.30 2.59
N ASN A 41 22.78 7.97 1.43
CA ASN A 41 21.98 7.48 0.30
C ASN A 41 21.48 6.08 0.69
N GLY A 42 20.76 6.04 1.82
CA GLY A 42 20.31 4.83 2.46
C GLY A 42 19.20 4.27 1.61
N ALA A 43 19.24 2.95 1.42
CA ALA A 43 18.23 2.08 0.84
C ALA A 43 16.86 2.18 1.56
N GLY A 44 16.31 3.39 1.63
CA GLY A 44 15.23 3.82 2.51
C GLY A 44 14.99 5.34 2.51
N THR A 45 15.71 6.15 1.71
CA THR A 45 15.36 7.56 1.48
C THR A 45 14.31 7.68 0.35
N PRO A 46 13.37 8.64 0.41
CA PRO A 46 12.32 8.80 -0.61
C PRO A 46 12.87 8.91 -2.05
N VAL A 47 14.08 9.46 -2.21
CA VAL A 47 14.74 9.63 -3.52
C VAL A 47 15.08 8.28 -4.17
N ASP A 48 15.49 7.28 -3.39
CA ASP A 48 15.81 5.94 -3.90
C ASP A 48 14.55 5.14 -4.26
N ILE A 49 13.44 5.38 -3.55
CA ILE A 49 12.12 4.82 -3.92
C ILE A 49 11.68 5.36 -5.29
N TYR A 50 11.84 6.67 -5.53
CA TYR A 50 11.53 7.25 -6.83
C TYR A 50 12.45 6.73 -7.95
N ARG A 51 13.75 6.56 -7.68
CA ARG A 51 14.67 5.95 -8.66
C ARG A 51 14.31 4.50 -8.97
N ALA A 52 14.03 3.69 -7.96
CA ALA A 52 13.62 2.30 -8.13
C ALA A 52 12.30 2.19 -8.91
N GLU A 53 11.34 3.08 -8.66
CA GLU A 53 10.07 3.15 -9.40
C GLU A 53 10.28 3.61 -10.85
N ILE A 54 11.18 4.58 -11.11
CA ILE A 54 11.53 5.00 -12.47
C ILE A 54 12.19 3.85 -13.24
N GLU A 55 13.12 3.12 -12.63
CA GLU A 55 13.78 1.97 -13.25
C GLU A 55 12.81 0.82 -13.52
N ARG A 56 11.85 0.59 -12.62
CA ARG A 56 10.77 -0.38 -12.83
C ARG A 56 9.91 0.00 -14.03
N ARG A 57 9.49 1.26 -14.15
CA ARG A 57 8.71 1.76 -15.30
C ARG A 57 9.49 1.70 -16.61
N ARG A 58 10.80 2.00 -16.56
CA ARG A 58 11.68 1.93 -17.73
C ARG A 58 11.80 0.50 -18.26
N ARG A 59 11.96 -0.50 -17.37
CA ARG A 59 11.99 -1.92 -17.75
C ARG A 59 10.67 -2.39 -18.35
N ALA A 60 9.54 -1.98 -17.77
CA ALA A 60 8.22 -2.31 -18.31
C ALA A 60 8.00 -1.73 -19.72
N ARG A 61 8.43 -0.48 -19.96
CA ARG A 61 8.38 0.14 -21.28
C ARG A 61 9.29 -0.55 -22.29
N ALA A 62 10.53 -0.87 -21.91
CA ALA A 62 11.45 -1.59 -22.77
C ALA A 62 10.93 -2.98 -23.19
N ALA A 63 10.29 -3.72 -22.27
CA ALA A 63 9.66 -5.00 -22.57
C ALA A 63 8.46 -4.85 -23.53
N TYR A 64 7.65 -3.80 -23.35
CA TYR A 64 6.53 -3.49 -24.24
C TYR A 64 6.98 -3.02 -25.64
N GLU A 65 8.05 -2.25 -25.72
CA GLU A 65 8.65 -1.84 -26.99
C GLU A 65 9.30 -3.01 -27.72
N ALA A 66 9.96 -3.93 -26.99
CA ALA A 66 10.53 -5.14 -27.57
C ALA A 66 9.45 -6.06 -28.16
N SER A 67 8.29 -6.20 -27.50
CA SER A 67 7.18 -7.00 -28.04
C SER A 67 6.50 -6.34 -29.24
N ARG A 68 6.48 -5.00 -29.30
CA ARG A 68 5.92 -4.24 -30.42
C ARG A 68 6.87 -4.16 -31.63
N GLY A 69 8.18 -4.06 -31.39
CA GLY A 69 9.20 -3.96 -32.43
C GLY A 69 9.28 -5.16 -33.37
N TYR A 70 8.91 -6.35 -32.90
CA TYR A 70 8.89 -7.57 -33.73
C TYR A 70 7.83 -7.57 -34.84
N THR A 71 6.83 -6.68 -34.76
CA THR A 71 5.75 -6.60 -35.75
C THR A 71 5.99 -5.61 -36.90
N HIS A 72 6.97 -4.70 -36.80
CA HIS A 72 7.12 -3.61 -37.78
C HIS A 72 8.24 -3.83 -38.81
N THR A 73 9.13 -4.80 -38.61
CA THR A 73 10.30 -5.05 -39.49
C THR A 73 10.15 -6.29 -40.38
N ARG A 74 8.96 -6.57 -40.90
CA ARG A 74 8.81 -7.49 -42.04
C ARG A 74 8.48 -6.70 -43.31
N PRO A 75 9.22 -6.91 -44.42
CA PRO A 75 8.92 -6.25 -45.68
C PRO A 75 7.54 -6.70 -46.17
N ARG A 76 6.71 -5.72 -46.47
CA ARG A 76 5.39 -5.87 -47.08
C ARG A 76 5.56 -6.28 -48.55
N ALA A 77 5.58 -7.58 -48.83
CA ALA A 77 5.23 -8.14 -50.13
C ALA A 77 5.05 -9.68 -50.07
N LYS A 78 4.04 -10.14 -49.32
CA LYS A 78 3.36 -11.38 -49.70
C LYS A 78 1.90 -10.98 -49.88
N THR A 79 1.50 -10.80 -51.13
CA THR A 79 0.11 -10.58 -51.52
C THR A 79 -0.69 -11.74 -50.96
N TRP A 80 -1.33 -11.54 -49.82
CA TRP A 80 -2.30 -12.47 -49.29
C TRP A 80 -3.48 -12.45 -50.25
N SER A 81 -3.50 -13.39 -51.20
CA SER A 81 -4.71 -13.68 -51.97
C SER A 81 -5.67 -14.34 -51.00
N ALA A 82 -6.42 -13.53 -50.23
CA ALA A 82 -7.59 -14.02 -49.53
C ALA A 82 -8.53 -14.55 -50.60
N SER A 83 -8.57 -15.88 -50.76
CA SER A 83 -9.65 -16.48 -51.51
C SER A 83 -10.95 -16.10 -50.80
N ALA A 84 -12.06 -16.01 -51.55
CA ALA A 84 -13.35 -15.65 -50.95
C ALA A 84 -13.74 -16.58 -49.78
N ASP A 85 -13.20 -17.81 -49.78
CA ASP A 85 -13.44 -18.82 -48.75
C ASP A 85 -12.75 -18.49 -47.41
N GLU A 86 -11.53 -17.94 -47.43
CA GLU A 86 -10.83 -17.50 -46.21
C GLU A 86 -11.58 -16.37 -45.49
N ARG A 87 -12.24 -15.46 -46.22
CA ARG A 87 -12.96 -14.34 -45.58
C ARG A 87 -14.17 -14.81 -44.77
N TRP A 88 -14.83 -15.89 -45.20
CA TRP A 88 -15.95 -16.47 -44.47
C TRP A 88 -15.45 -17.24 -43.24
N LYS A 89 -14.37 -18.00 -43.36
CA LYS A 89 -13.71 -18.68 -42.23
C LYS A 89 -13.21 -17.67 -41.20
N ASP A 90 -12.57 -16.58 -41.62
CA ASP A 90 -12.10 -15.51 -40.73
C ASP A 90 -13.25 -14.85 -39.97
N ARG A 91 -14.39 -14.62 -40.64
CA ARG A 91 -15.60 -14.11 -39.97
C ARG A 91 -16.11 -15.09 -38.93
N ILE A 92 -16.19 -16.38 -39.25
CA ILE A 92 -16.62 -17.41 -38.30
C ILE A 92 -15.68 -17.45 -37.09
N ILE A 93 -14.36 -17.46 -37.31
CA ILE A 93 -13.37 -17.48 -36.24
C ILE A 93 -13.53 -16.26 -35.34
N LEU A 94 -13.73 -15.07 -35.91
CA LEU A 94 -13.93 -13.84 -35.16
C LEU A 94 -15.25 -13.84 -34.37
N PHE A 95 -16.35 -14.30 -34.97
CA PHE A 95 -17.65 -14.41 -34.29
C PHE A 95 -17.62 -15.42 -33.16
N VAL A 96 -17.07 -16.61 -33.39
CA VAL A 96 -16.93 -17.66 -32.38
C VAL A 96 -16.01 -17.19 -31.25
N GLY A 97 -14.89 -16.54 -31.56
CA GLY A 97 -13.99 -15.98 -30.56
C GLY A 97 -14.64 -14.90 -29.70
N LEU A 98 -15.37 -13.97 -30.31
CA LEU A 98 -16.10 -12.92 -29.60
C LEU A 98 -17.20 -13.51 -28.72
N MET A 99 -17.94 -14.51 -29.22
CA MET A 99 -18.98 -15.21 -28.47
C MET A 99 -18.41 -16.02 -27.31
N ALA A 100 -17.29 -16.72 -27.50
CA ALA A 100 -16.63 -17.47 -26.43
C ALA A 100 -16.11 -16.53 -25.33
N LEU A 101 -15.54 -15.38 -25.72
CA LEU A 101 -15.08 -14.35 -24.78
C LEU A 101 -16.26 -13.70 -24.04
N GLY A 102 -17.34 -13.38 -24.76
CA GLY A 102 -18.58 -12.85 -24.20
C GLY A 102 -19.30 -13.84 -23.29
N ALA A 103 -19.33 -15.14 -23.62
CA ALA A 103 -19.93 -16.17 -22.77
C ALA A 103 -19.07 -16.50 -21.55
N GLY A 104 -17.74 -16.43 -21.67
CA GLY A 104 -16.81 -16.67 -20.55
C GLY A 104 -16.73 -15.50 -19.57
N LEU A 105 -16.67 -14.26 -20.08
CA LEU A 105 -16.55 -13.05 -19.26
C LEU A 105 -17.88 -12.36 -18.98
N GLY A 106 -18.92 -12.65 -19.76
CA GLY A 106 -20.26 -12.08 -19.61
C GLY A 106 -20.87 -12.33 -18.24
N PRO A 107 -20.82 -13.55 -17.68
CA PRO A 107 -21.29 -13.80 -16.33
C PRO A 107 -20.55 -12.95 -15.28
N ALA A 108 -19.25 -12.70 -15.44
CA ALA A 108 -18.49 -11.88 -14.49
C ALA A 108 -18.83 -10.38 -14.56
N LEU A 109 -19.35 -9.90 -15.71
CA LEU A 109 -19.72 -8.50 -15.93
C LEU A 109 -21.22 -8.23 -15.70
N VAL A 110 -22.09 -9.20 -15.96
CA VAL A 110 -23.56 -9.08 -15.83
C VAL A 110 -24.05 -9.56 -14.47
N TRP A 111 -23.41 -10.56 -13.85
CA TRP A 111 -23.67 -10.92 -12.46
C TRP A 111 -22.78 -10.10 -11.54
N PRO A 112 -23.33 -9.20 -10.70
CA PRO A 112 -22.53 -8.36 -9.83
C PRO A 112 -21.97 -9.19 -8.67
N SER A 113 -20.77 -9.72 -8.86
CA SER A 113 -19.85 -10.12 -7.78
C SER A 113 -19.44 -8.93 -6.89
N TYR A 114 -19.82 -7.70 -7.26
CA TYR A 114 -19.76 -6.48 -6.45
C TYR A 114 -20.59 -6.50 -5.16
N THR A 115 -21.52 -7.46 -5.03
CA THR A 115 -22.33 -7.60 -3.82
C THR A 115 -21.52 -8.02 -2.60
N ALA A 116 -20.41 -8.74 -2.76
CA ALA A 116 -19.61 -9.21 -1.62
C ALA A 116 -18.97 -8.06 -0.83
N SER A 117 -18.40 -7.06 -1.51
CA SER A 117 -17.80 -5.89 -0.86
C SER A 117 -18.87 -4.98 -0.22
N TYR A 118 -19.99 -4.76 -0.91
CA TYR A 118 -21.09 -3.97 -0.38
C TYR A 118 -21.73 -4.62 0.87
N GLN A 119 -21.91 -5.95 0.83
CA GLN A 119 -22.42 -6.71 1.97
C GLN A 119 -21.47 -6.66 3.17
N ALA A 120 -20.15 -6.64 2.96
CA ALA A 120 -19.17 -6.53 4.03
C ALA A 120 -19.24 -5.18 4.78
N HIS A 121 -19.47 -4.07 4.06
CA HIS A 121 -19.64 -2.76 4.70
C HIS A 121 -20.96 -2.64 5.47
N VAL A 122 -22.03 -3.23 4.92
CA VAL A 122 -23.35 -3.23 5.57
C VAL A 122 -23.36 -4.15 6.80
N SER A 123 -22.69 -5.30 6.77
CA SER A 123 -22.57 -6.15 7.96
C SER A 123 -21.68 -5.53 9.03
N ALA A 124 -20.58 -4.90 8.65
CA ALA A 124 -19.70 -4.19 9.59
C ALA A 124 -20.41 -3.03 10.30
N SER A 125 -21.23 -2.24 9.59
CA SER A 125 -21.97 -1.13 10.20
C SER A 125 -23.07 -1.62 11.16
N LYS A 126 -23.75 -2.72 10.83
CA LYS A 126 -24.71 -3.38 11.72
C LYS A 126 -24.04 -3.91 12.98
N ASN A 127 -22.95 -4.67 12.84
CA ASN A 127 -22.20 -5.20 13.98
C ASN A 127 -21.71 -4.10 14.91
N LEU A 128 -21.26 -2.96 14.37
CA LEU A 128 -20.83 -1.82 15.16
C LEU A 128 -21.99 -1.14 15.88
N ALA A 129 -23.16 -1.03 15.23
CA ALA A 129 -24.37 -0.50 15.87
C ALA A 129 -24.85 -1.40 17.02
N ASP A 130 -24.84 -2.72 16.80
CA ASP A 130 -25.23 -3.71 17.81
C ASP A 130 -24.26 -3.69 19.01
N ALA A 131 -22.94 -3.68 18.76
CA ALA A 131 -21.93 -3.58 19.82
C ALA A 131 -22.07 -2.28 20.63
N ARG A 132 -22.44 -1.16 19.99
CA ARG A 132 -22.69 0.10 20.69
C ARG A 132 -23.94 0.05 21.57
N LYS A 133 -24.98 -0.68 21.15
CA LYS A 133 -26.20 -0.85 21.92
C LYS A 133 -25.93 -1.72 23.15
N GLU A 134 -25.27 -2.86 22.96
CA GLU A 134 -24.89 -3.78 24.03
C GLU A 134 -23.97 -3.12 25.07
N ALA A 135 -22.98 -2.35 24.63
CA ALA A 135 -22.10 -1.61 25.53
C ALA A 135 -22.84 -0.55 26.38
N ARG A 136 -23.91 0.05 25.84
CA ARG A 136 -24.74 1.00 26.60
C ARG A 136 -25.56 0.29 27.67
N GLU A 137 -26.20 -0.81 27.30
CA GLU A 137 -27.01 -1.64 28.22
C GLU A 137 -26.14 -2.17 29.36
N PHE A 138 -25.00 -2.78 29.04
CA PHE A 138 -24.05 -3.26 30.04
C PHE A 138 -23.50 -2.12 30.91
N GLY A 139 -23.18 -0.97 30.32
CA GLY A 139 -22.74 0.21 31.06
C GLY A 139 -23.80 0.76 32.02
N GLU A 140 -25.08 0.68 31.68
CA GLU A 140 -26.19 1.05 32.57
C GLU A 140 -26.36 0.08 33.72
N GLU A 141 -26.29 -1.22 33.47
CA GLU A 141 -26.35 -2.25 34.50
C GLU A 141 -25.22 -2.09 35.51
N ARG A 142 -23.98 -1.89 35.04
CA ARG A 142 -22.82 -1.64 35.90
C ARG A 142 -23.00 -0.38 36.76
N ARG A 143 -23.58 0.68 36.20
CA ARG A 143 -23.88 1.91 36.96
C ARG A 143 -24.99 1.71 37.99
N ARG A 144 -25.93 0.78 37.79
CA ARG A 144 -26.95 0.42 38.79
C ARG A 144 -26.33 -0.38 39.93
N GLU A 145 -25.49 -1.37 39.60
CA GLU A 145 -24.75 -2.15 40.61
C GLU A 145 -23.84 -1.27 41.47
N ILE A 146 -23.08 -0.36 40.86
CA ILE A 146 -22.20 0.57 41.58
C ILE A 146 -23.02 1.45 42.52
N ARG A 147 -24.12 2.04 42.03
CA ARG A 147 -25.00 2.87 42.87
C ARG A 147 -25.55 2.09 44.07
N ARG A 148 -25.97 0.84 43.86
CA ARG A 148 -26.45 -0.03 44.93
C ARG A 148 -25.36 -0.30 45.98
N ARG A 149 -24.15 -0.67 45.55
CA ARG A 149 -23.02 -0.91 46.47
C ARG A 149 -22.62 0.34 47.25
N VAL A 150 -22.64 1.50 46.59
CA VAL A 150 -22.33 2.79 47.25
C VAL A 150 -23.40 3.14 48.29
N GLN A 151 -24.67 2.89 47.99
CA GLN A 151 -25.76 3.12 48.95
C GLN A 151 -25.64 2.20 50.17
N GLU A 152 -25.45 0.90 49.96
CA GLU A 152 -25.23 -0.08 51.03
C GLU A 152 -24.03 0.32 51.92
N TYR A 153 -22.92 0.78 51.32
CA TYR A 153 -21.76 1.26 52.05
C TYR A 153 -22.05 2.52 52.89
N ASN A 154 -22.80 3.49 52.33
CA ASN A 154 -23.18 4.70 53.04
C ASN A 154 -24.12 4.40 54.22
N GLU A 155 -25.07 3.47 54.07
CA GLU A 155 -25.97 3.03 55.14
C GLU A 155 -25.20 2.35 56.30
N HIS A 156 -24.24 1.47 55.97
CA HIS A 156 -23.37 0.85 56.97
C HIS A 156 -22.52 1.89 57.72
N LYS A 157 -21.99 2.88 57.02
CA LYS A 157 -21.22 3.96 57.63
C LYS A 157 -22.09 4.83 58.55
N ALA A 158 -23.29 5.20 58.12
CA ALA A 158 -24.23 5.98 58.93
C ALA A 158 -24.70 5.23 60.19
N ALA A 159 -24.84 3.90 60.12
CA ALA A 159 -25.16 3.07 61.29
C ALA A 159 -24.00 3.00 62.30
N GLN A 160 -22.74 3.00 61.83
CA GLN A 160 -21.56 3.09 62.71
C GLN A 160 -21.38 4.47 63.33
N GLU A 161 -21.72 5.54 62.60
CA GLU A 161 -21.57 6.92 63.08
C GLU A 161 -22.75 7.39 63.95
N ARG A 162 -23.84 6.62 64.08
CA ARG A 162 -24.96 6.97 64.97
C ARG A 162 -24.53 6.75 66.43
N PRO A 163 -24.38 7.81 67.25
CA PRO A 163 -24.03 7.65 68.67
C PRO A 163 -25.17 6.93 69.41
N PRO A 164 -24.88 6.17 70.49
CA PRO A 164 -25.92 5.57 71.31
C PRO A 164 -26.79 6.69 71.89
N GLU A 165 -28.08 6.69 71.55
CA GLU A 165 -29.04 7.64 72.09
C GLU A 165 -29.16 7.42 73.61
N ASP A 166 -29.09 8.52 74.35
CA ASP A 166 -29.18 8.59 75.80
C ASP A 166 -30.40 7.80 76.30
N GLU A 167 -30.13 6.82 77.17
CA GLU A 167 -31.16 6.14 77.95
C GLU A 167 -32.00 7.18 78.71
N PRO A 168 -33.35 7.08 78.68
CA PRO A 168 -34.19 7.96 79.48
C PRO A 168 -33.91 7.72 80.96
N ARG A 169 -33.26 8.69 81.61
CA ARG A 169 -33.13 8.73 83.07
C ARG A 169 -34.53 8.88 83.68
N THR A 170 -34.83 7.90 84.53
CA THR A 170 -35.97 7.75 85.45
C THR A 170 -36.64 9.03 85.91
#